data_AF-A0A7M5U1Y9-F1
#
_entry.id   AF-A0A7M5U1Y9-F1
#
_cell.length_a   1.000
_cell.length_b   1.000
_cell.length_c   1.000
_cell.angle_alpha   90.00
_cell.angle_beta   90.00
_cell.angle_gamma   90.00
#
_symmetry.space_group_name_H-M   'P 1'
#
loop_
_entity.id
_entity.type
_entity.pdbx_description
1 polymer ?
#
loop_
_entity_poly.entity_id
_entity_poly.type
_entity_poly.pdbx_seq_one_letter_code
_entity_poly.pdbx_strand_id
1 'polypeptide(L)'
;MEEVEVKDYFFVFKEGNHHVSKWSGSVLQDTLYIEFADGTLPAGSRDCFVTLLDYAEEKLEVTNVVLCFPKNQIEEAKVLRAFMYLGFEVIHNSTCNFVPQSDTFIFMAYGFE
;
A
#
# COMPACT_ATOMS: atom_id res chain seq x y z
N MET A 1 -22.11 -3.55 -18.08
CA MET A 1 -21.09 -4.19 -17.24
C MET A 1 -19.80 -3.56 -17.67
N GLU A 2 -19.29 -2.58 -16.91
CA GLU A 2 -17.96 -2.02 -17.18
C GLU A 2 -16.93 -3.13 -16.94
N GLU A 3 -16.03 -3.33 -17.90
CA GLU A 3 -14.85 -4.16 -17.67
C GLU A 3 -14.02 -3.46 -16.61
N VAL A 4 -13.84 -4.14 -15.49
CA VAL A 4 -13.03 -3.64 -14.40
C VAL A 4 -11.57 -3.84 -14.80
N GLU A 5 -10.93 -2.77 -15.29
CA GLU A 5 -9.53 -2.79 -15.72
C GLU A 5 -8.61 -2.77 -14.49
N VAL A 6 -7.74 -3.78 -14.37
CA VAL A 6 -6.66 -3.82 -13.38
C VAL A 6 -5.38 -3.40 -14.06
N LYS A 7 -4.67 -2.41 -13.49
CA LYS A 7 -3.36 -1.96 -13.99
C LYS A 7 -2.28 -2.28 -12.97
N ASP A 8 -1.31 -3.09 -13.37
CA ASP A 8 -0.18 -3.46 -12.52
C ASP A 8 0.98 -2.46 -12.64
N TYR A 9 1.57 -2.11 -11.50
CA TYR A 9 2.67 -1.18 -11.35
C TYR A 9 3.81 -1.79 -10.55
N PHE A 10 5.03 -1.42 -10.92
CA PHE A 10 6.22 -1.75 -10.17
C PHE A 10 6.98 -0.47 -9.84
N PHE A 11 6.92 -0.08 -8.56
CA PHE A 11 7.55 1.12 -8.06
C PHE A 11 8.99 0.82 -7.65
N VAL A 12 9.93 1.66 -8.09
CA VAL A 12 11.34 1.55 -7.73
C VAL A 12 11.83 2.90 -7.26
N PHE A 13 12.16 3.00 -5.97
CA PHE A 13 12.79 4.19 -5.41
C PHE A 13 14.32 4.06 -5.48
N LYS A 14 14.97 5.11 -5.98
CA LYS A 14 16.42 5.20 -6.13
C LYS A 14 16.93 6.46 -5.45
N GLU A 15 17.84 6.30 -4.50
CA GLU A 15 18.61 7.41 -3.93
C GLU A 15 19.98 7.42 -4.59
N GLY A 16 20.21 8.36 -5.49
CA GLY A 16 21.42 8.40 -6.31
C GLY A 16 21.59 7.14 -7.17
N ASN A 17 22.73 6.44 -7.02
CA ASN A 17 23.04 5.22 -7.77
C ASN A 17 22.59 3.92 -7.07
N HIS A 18 22.00 4.01 -5.89
CA HIS A 18 21.56 2.82 -5.14
C HIS A 18 20.05 2.62 -5.23
N HIS A 19 19.63 1.37 -5.43
CA HIS A 19 18.22 0.98 -5.28
C HIS A 19 17.95 0.84 -3.80
N VAL A 20 16.97 1.60 -3.29
CA VAL A 20 16.66 1.63 -1.86
C VAL A 20 15.41 0.83 -1.56
N SER A 21 14.40 0.88 -2.44
CA SER A 21 13.10 0.22 -2.18
C SER A 21 12.36 -0.15 -3.46
N LYS A 22 11.59 -1.23 -3.38
CA LYS A 22 10.77 -1.75 -4.48
C LYS A 22 9.41 -2.17 -3.94
N TRP A 23 8.35 -1.85 -4.68
CA TRP A 23 6.98 -2.25 -4.34
C TRP A 23 6.23 -2.66 -5.60
N SER A 24 5.41 -3.69 -5.46
CA SER A 24 4.43 -4.07 -6.47
C SER A 24 3.08 -3.53 -6.03
N GLY A 25 2.31 -3.01 -6.97
CA GLY A 25 0.95 -2.62 -6.71
C GLY A 25 0.05 -2.74 -7.93
N SER A 26 -1.26 -2.77 -7.68
CA SER A 26 -2.26 -2.85 -8.72
C SER A 26 -3.29 -1.76 -8.48
N VAL A 27 -3.61 -0.98 -9.52
CA VAL A 27 -4.72 -0.03 -9.49
C VAL A 27 -5.96 -0.73 -9.98
N LEU A 28 -7.02 -0.63 -9.19
CA LEU A 28 -8.34 -1.15 -9.47
C LEU A 28 -9.34 -0.04 -9.15
N GLN A 29 -10.05 0.42 -10.19
CA GLN A 29 -10.85 1.65 -10.12
C GLN A 29 -9.98 2.81 -9.63
N ASP A 30 -10.36 3.47 -8.54
CA ASP A 30 -9.63 4.61 -7.96
C ASP A 30 -8.80 4.21 -6.73
N THR A 31 -8.45 2.93 -6.59
CA THR A 31 -7.71 2.42 -5.44
C THR A 31 -6.41 1.74 -5.87
N LEU A 32 -5.29 2.18 -5.31
CA LEU A 32 -3.99 1.52 -5.44
C LEU A 32 -3.79 0.51 -4.32
N TYR A 33 -3.63 -0.75 -4.66
CA TYR A 33 -3.29 -1.82 -3.72
C TYR A 33 -1.78 -2.07 -3.77
N ILE A 34 -1.10 -2.08 -2.63
CA ILE A 34 0.36 -2.30 -2.54
C ILE A 34 0.63 -3.53 -1.67
N GLU A 35 1.37 -4.50 -2.22
CA GLU A 35 1.74 -5.70 -1.49
C GLU A 35 3.16 -5.58 -0.91
N PHE A 36 3.29 -5.86 0.39
CA PHE A 36 4.58 -5.93 1.07
C PHE A 36 5.01 -7.39 1.19
N ALA A 37 5.74 -7.88 0.18
CA ALA A 37 6.14 -9.28 0.06
C ALA A 37 6.85 -9.83 1.32
N ASP A 38 7.66 -9.01 1.98
CA ASP A 38 8.47 -9.41 3.15
C ASP A 38 7.92 -8.85 4.48
N GLY A 39 6.72 -8.26 4.49
CA GLY A 39 6.11 -7.68 5.70
C GLY A 39 6.90 -6.57 6.40
N THR A 40 7.96 -6.06 5.76
CA THR A 40 8.87 -5.05 6.31
C THR A 40 8.77 -3.74 5.55
N LEU A 41 8.94 -2.62 6.26
CA LEU A 41 9.31 -1.35 5.63
C LEU A 41 10.78 -1.46 5.23
N PRO A 42 11.16 -1.26 3.95
CA PRO A 42 12.57 -1.15 3.60
C PRO A 42 13.24 -0.04 4.43
N ALA A 43 14.49 -0.22 4.86
CA ALA A 43 15.18 0.82 5.64
C ALA A 43 15.32 2.12 4.82
N GLY A 44 14.99 3.28 5.42
CA GLY A 44 14.97 4.59 4.73
C GLY A 44 13.62 4.97 4.08
N SER A 45 12.59 4.14 4.24
CA SER A 45 11.37 4.20 3.41
C SER A 45 10.30 5.22 3.79
N ARG A 46 10.37 5.98 4.89
CA ARG A 46 9.28 6.92 5.21
C ARG A 46 9.13 7.98 4.11
N ASP A 47 10.21 8.68 3.77
CA ASP A 47 10.18 9.73 2.76
C ASP A 47 9.93 9.14 1.36
N CYS A 48 10.47 7.94 1.10
CA CYS A 48 10.21 7.19 -0.12
C CYS A 48 8.72 6.84 -0.26
N PHE A 49 8.07 6.48 0.85
CA PHE A 49 6.67 6.09 0.88
C PHE A 49 5.76 7.31 0.78
N VAL A 50 6.10 8.42 1.42
CA VAL A 50 5.39 9.70 1.20
C VAL A 50 5.46 10.10 -0.28
N THR A 51 6.64 10.01 -0.90
CA THR A 51 6.81 10.27 -2.34
C THR A 51 5.93 9.34 -3.19
N LEU A 52 5.75 8.08 -2.77
CA LEU A 52 4.85 7.15 -3.44
C LEU A 52 3.39 7.60 -3.31
N LEU A 53 2.97 8.11 -2.15
CA LEU A 53 1.62 8.66 -1.95
C LEU A 53 1.38 9.87 -2.84
N ASP A 54 2.33 10.82 -2.89
CA ASP A 54 2.25 11.99 -3.77
C ASP A 54 2.13 11.56 -5.25
N TYR A 55 2.88 10.53 -5.66
CA TYR A 55 2.78 9.98 -7.01
C TYR A 55 1.42 9.29 -7.26
N ALA A 56 0.90 8.56 -6.29
CA ALA A 56 -0.39 7.89 -6.39
C ALA A 56 -1.51 8.93 -6.57
N GLU A 57 -1.50 10.00 -5.79
CA GLU A 57 -2.46 11.09 -5.89
C GLU A 57 -2.32 11.86 -7.21
N GLU A 58 -1.13 12.40 -7.50
CA GLU A 58 -0.98 13.36 -8.61
C GLU A 58 -0.84 12.71 -9.99
N LYS A 59 -0.35 11.47 -10.07
CA LYS A 59 0.01 10.82 -11.35
C LYS A 59 -0.85 9.62 -11.66
N LEU A 60 -1.27 8.86 -10.63
CA LEU A 60 -2.22 7.77 -10.82
C LEU A 60 -3.67 8.24 -10.62
N GLU A 61 -3.88 9.42 -10.05
CA GLU A 61 -5.20 10.02 -9.80
C GLU A 61 -6.11 9.08 -8.99
N VAL A 62 -5.51 8.26 -8.12
CA VAL A 62 -6.25 7.37 -7.23
C VAL A 62 -6.75 8.13 -6.01
N THR A 63 -7.93 7.76 -5.51
CA THR A 63 -8.54 8.37 -4.31
C THR A 63 -8.16 7.61 -3.04
N ASN A 64 -7.72 6.36 -3.17
CA ASN A 64 -7.40 5.50 -2.04
C ASN A 64 -6.11 4.70 -2.27
N VAL A 65 -5.39 4.45 -1.19
CA VAL A 65 -4.27 3.49 -1.14
C VAL A 65 -4.58 2.43 -0.09
N VAL A 66 -4.46 1.16 -0.48
CA VAL A 66 -4.60 0.00 0.41
C VAL A 66 -3.29 -0.75 0.49
N LEU A 67 -2.77 -0.93 1.70
CA LEU A 67 -1.59 -1.73 1.98
C LEU A 67 -2.01 -3.14 2.36
N CYS A 68 -1.44 -4.12 1.67
CA CYS A 68 -1.70 -5.54 1.85
C CYS A 68 -0.47 -6.18 2.50
N PHE A 69 -0.63 -6.63 3.75
CA PHE A 69 0.46 -7.27 4.49
C PHE A 69 0.15 -8.75 4.78
N PRO A 70 1.03 -9.69 4.41
CA PRO A 70 0.89 -11.08 4.81
C PRO A 70 0.96 -11.23 6.33
N LYS A 71 -0.09 -11.76 6.98
CA LYS A 71 -0.17 -11.92 8.44
C LYS A 71 1.02 -12.66 9.03
N ASN A 72 1.53 -13.66 8.32
CA ASN A 72 2.64 -14.49 8.77
C ASN A 72 4.01 -13.80 8.68
N GLN A 73 4.08 -12.64 8.01
CA GLN A 73 5.33 -11.92 7.74
C GLN A 73 5.36 -10.53 8.40
N ILE A 74 4.25 -10.06 8.98
CA ILE A 74 4.26 -8.86 9.82
C ILE A 74 4.93 -9.21 11.14
N GLU A 75 6.23 -8.92 11.25
CA GLU A 75 6.95 -9.14 12.51
C GLU A 75 6.74 -8.02 13.54
N GLU A 76 6.18 -6.87 13.18
CA GLU A 76 6.10 -5.78 14.14
C GLU A 76 4.75 -5.07 14.14
N ALA A 77 4.08 -5.11 15.29
CA ALA A 77 3.07 -4.12 15.65
C ALA A 77 3.59 -2.67 15.44
N LYS A 78 4.92 -2.46 15.37
CA LYS A 78 5.55 -1.19 15.00
C LYS A 78 5.30 -0.80 13.54
N VAL A 79 5.27 -1.73 12.58
CA VAL A 79 4.98 -1.42 11.17
C VAL A 79 3.56 -0.89 11.03
N LEU A 80 2.57 -1.59 11.59
CA LEU A 80 1.19 -1.13 11.61
C LEU A 80 1.07 0.24 12.31
N ARG A 81 1.75 0.42 13.45
CA ARG A 81 1.79 1.72 14.16
C ARG A 81 2.42 2.83 13.32
N ALA A 82 3.49 2.54 12.58
CA ALA A 82 4.14 3.52 11.72
C ALA A 82 3.19 4.03 10.64
N PHE A 83 2.44 3.13 10.00
CA PHE A 83 1.42 3.54 9.02
C PHE A 83 0.23 4.25 9.66
N MET A 84 -0.20 3.86 10.87
CA MET A 84 -1.21 4.62 11.61
C MET A 84 -0.77 6.06 11.88
N TYR A 85 0.52 6.30 12.18
CA TYR A 85 1.04 7.67 12.33
C TYR A 85 1.10 8.46 11.02
N LEU A 86 1.07 7.79 9.86
CA LEU A 86 0.94 8.42 8.54
C LEU A 86 -0.52 8.67 8.13
N GLY A 87 -1.49 8.27 8.97
CA GLY A 87 -2.92 8.44 8.70
C GLY A 87 -3.61 7.20 8.13
N PHE A 88 -2.93 6.06 8.04
CA PHE A 88 -3.58 4.82 7.61
C PHE A 88 -4.43 4.20 8.72
N GLU A 89 -5.56 3.62 8.35
CA GLU A 89 -6.45 2.92 9.26
C GLU A 89 -6.48 1.42 8.97
N VAL A 90 -6.51 0.59 10.02
CA VAL A 90 -6.63 -0.87 9.86
C VAL A 90 -8.05 -1.22 9.40
N ILE A 91 -8.15 -1.97 8.31
CA ILE A 91 -9.44 -2.40 7.77
C ILE A 91 -9.84 -3.72 8.41
N HIS A 92 -10.97 -3.73 9.10
CA HIS A 92 -11.57 -4.96 9.60
C HIS A 92 -12.40 -5.65 8.50
N ASN A 93 -12.07 -6.92 8.24
CA ASN A 93 -12.70 -7.81 7.26
C ASN A 93 -14.23 -7.95 7.39
N SER A 94 -14.80 -7.57 8.54
CA SER A 94 -16.23 -7.60 8.84
C SER A 94 -17.03 -6.44 8.25
N THR A 95 -16.40 -5.41 7.68
CA THR A 95 -17.09 -4.12 7.42
C THR A 95 -16.76 -3.45 6.08
N CYS A 96 -15.68 -3.85 5.37
CA CYS A 96 -15.26 -3.16 4.15
C CYS A 96 -15.49 -4.01 2.89
N ASN A 97 -16.27 -3.49 1.94
CA ASN A 97 -16.66 -4.17 0.70
C ASN A 97 -15.60 -4.10 -0.42
N PHE A 98 -14.53 -3.32 -0.22
CA PHE A 98 -13.47 -3.04 -1.21
C PHE A 98 -12.19 -3.85 -0.98
N VAL A 99 -12.21 -4.77 -0.01
CA VAL A 99 -11.05 -5.59 0.37
C VAL A 99 -11.44 -7.06 0.30
N PRO A 100 -10.62 -7.93 -0.32
CA PRO A 100 -10.89 -9.36 -0.35
C PRO A 100 -10.98 -9.91 1.07
N GLN A 101 -11.98 -10.74 1.35
CA GLN A 101 -11.99 -11.51 2.59
C GLN A 101 -10.78 -12.44 2.60
N SER A 102 -9.79 -12.12 3.43
CA SER A 102 -8.57 -12.89 3.56
C SER A 102 -8.24 -13.14 5.03
N ASP A 103 -8.05 -14.42 5.35
CA ASP A 103 -7.51 -14.82 6.63
C ASP A 103 -5.99 -14.74 6.68
N THR A 104 -5.33 -14.51 5.54
CA THR A 104 -3.88 -14.51 5.38
C THR A 104 -3.27 -13.12 5.28
N PHE A 105 -4.07 -12.08 5.08
CA PHE A 105 -3.61 -10.69 4.96
C PHE A 105 -4.24 -9.76 6.02
N ILE A 106 -3.49 -8.73 6.42
CA ILE A 106 -3.98 -7.54 7.10
C ILE A 106 -3.96 -6.40 6.10
N PHE A 107 -5.00 -5.58 6.12
CA PHE A 107 -5.15 -4.46 5.21
C PHE A 107 -5.18 -3.14 5.98
N MET A 108 -4.56 -2.11 5.41
CA MET A 108 -4.65 -0.74 5.91
C MET A 108 -5.03 0.21 4.77
N ALA A 109 -5.98 1.11 5.00
CA ALA A 109 -6.42 2.10 4.00
C ALA A 109 -5.92 3.50 4.34
N TYR A 110 -5.66 4.28 3.30
CA TYR A 110 -5.45 5.72 3.33
C TYR A 110 -6.29 6.34 2.21
N GLY A 111 -7.13 7.31 2.55
CA GLY A 111 -7.89 8.10 1.57
C GLY A 111 -7.24 9.47 1.41
N PHE A 112 -7.10 9.92 0.16
CA PHE A 112 -6.78 11.31 -0.13
C PHE A 112 -8.04 12.18 0.10
N GLU A 113 -7.87 13.41 0.58
CA GLU A 113 -8.98 14.35 0.84
C GLU A 113 -9.53 15.00 -0.44
#